data_AF-A0A098PTY6-F1
#
_entry.id   AF-A0A098PTY6-F1
#
_cell.length_a   1.000
_cell.length_b   1.000
_cell.length_c   1.000
_cell.angle_alpha   90.00
_cell.angle_beta   90.00
_cell.angle_gamma   90.00
#
_symmetry.space_group_name_H-M   'P 1'
#
loop_
_entity.id
_entity.type
_entity.pdbx_description
1 polymer ?
#
loop_
_entity_poly.entity_id
_entity_poly.type
_entity_poly.pdbx_seq_one_letter_code
_entity_poly.pdbx_strand_id
1 'polypeptide(L)'
;MPFPVCLLAVAACLLLLLQDSFAAGSDRNAPAGGVSSCTADTYSSCPSWMPSQREMRTVLAAYFCDAADRGLVRPRVRRVVRAETSQITCAALGPETNSNIACGGEMYFVGPDGRIDDITFSPTMHRQDDGRYAVYEGEDESGNEVWHVPAPQSASKVCTGQPLR
;
A
#
# COMPACT_ATOMS: atom_id res chain seq x y z
N MET A 1 60.76 -24.19 47.48
CA MET A 1 59.90 -23.12 48.03
C MET A 1 59.40 -22.29 46.85
N PRO A 2 58.15 -21.78 46.75
CA PRO A 2 56.81 -22.31 47.03
C PRO A 2 55.87 -22.27 45.77
N PHE A 3 54.73 -22.98 45.80
CA PHE A 3 53.47 -22.72 45.03
C PHE A 3 52.66 -21.62 45.77
N PRO A 4 51.67 -20.86 45.22
CA PRO A 4 50.43 -21.35 44.55
C PRO A 4 49.88 -20.50 43.38
N VAL A 5 49.26 -21.11 42.36
CA VAL A 5 47.80 -21.33 42.17
C VAL A 5 46.96 -20.05 42.26
N CYS A 6 46.59 -19.50 41.09
CA CYS A 6 45.56 -18.46 40.96
C CYS A 6 44.16 -19.05 41.19
N LEU A 7 43.44 -18.44 42.13
CA LEU A 7 42.03 -18.70 42.45
C LEU A 7 41.09 -18.25 41.32
N LEU A 8 40.19 -19.15 40.92
CA LEU A 8 38.90 -18.84 40.30
C LEU A 8 37.97 -18.24 41.36
N ALA A 9 37.17 -17.21 41.02
CA ALA A 9 35.72 -17.16 41.32
C ALA A 9 35.07 -15.80 41.01
N VAL A 10 34.09 -15.84 40.10
CA VAL A 10 32.75 -15.22 40.25
C VAL A 10 32.69 -13.68 40.31
N ALA A 11 32.60 -13.05 39.13
CA ALA A 11 32.13 -11.67 38.96
C ALA A 11 30.91 -11.60 38.02
N ALA A 12 29.89 -12.43 38.29
CA ALA A 12 28.67 -12.52 37.48
C ALA A 12 27.37 -12.15 38.24
N CYS A 13 27.45 -11.35 39.31
CA CYS A 13 26.30 -11.01 40.15
C CYS A 13 26.01 -9.50 40.32
N LEU A 14 26.57 -8.61 39.49
CA LEU A 14 26.45 -7.16 39.68
C LEU A 14 25.60 -6.40 38.64
N LEU A 15 24.80 -7.09 37.82
CA LEU A 15 23.90 -6.43 36.84
C LEU A 15 22.40 -6.66 37.11
N LEU A 16 22.01 -7.22 38.25
CA LEU A 16 20.62 -7.55 38.57
C LEU A 16 19.91 -6.59 39.53
N LEU A 17 20.43 -5.38 39.74
CA LEU A 17 19.86 -4.42 40.70
C LEU A 17 19.77 -2.99 40.13
N LEU A 18 19.11 -2.78 38.98
CA LEU A 18 18.55 -1.45 38.66
C LEU A 18 17.55 -1.44 37.48
N GLN A 19 16.42 -2.14 37.59
CA GLN A 19 15.26 -1.91 36.73
C GLN A 19 13.98 -2.06 37.56
N ASP A 20 13.88 -1.24 38.62
CA ASP A 20 12.62 -1.08 39.32
C ASP A 20 11.85 0.10 38.71
N SER A 21 10.59 -0.19 38.37
CA SER A 21 9.48 0.77 38.34
C SER A 21 9.40 1.81 37.22
N PHE A 22 8.72 1.43 36.13
CA PHE A 22 7.58 2.21 35.63
C PHE A 22 6.44 1.27 35.23
N ALA A 23 5.40 1.23 36.06
CA ALA A 23 4.09 0.75 35.69
C ALA A 23 3.38 1.85 34.87
N ALA A 24 3.03 1.55 33.62
CA ALA A 24 1.97 2.23 32.89
C ALA A 24 1.37 1.20 31.92
N GLY A 25 0.13 0.83 32.17
CA GLY A 25 -0.57 -0.19 31.42
C GLY A 25 -0.81 0.22 29.96
N SER A 26 -0.79 -0.78 29.10
CA SER A 26 -1.79 -0.92 28.04
C SER A 26 -1.76 -2.38 27.61
N ASP A 27 -2.51 -3.22 28.33
CA ASP A 27 -3.00 -4.47 27.76
C ASP A 27 -3.96 -4.12 26.61
N ARG A 28 -3.38 -3.86 25.44
CA ARG A 28 -4.08 -3.86 24.14
C ARG A 28 -3.30 -4.72 23.16
N ASN A 29 -3.10 -5.98 23.52
CA ASN A 29 -2.99 -7.04 22.52
C ASN A 29 -4.37 -7.70 22.40
N ALA A 30 -5.34 -6.94 21.88
CA ALA A 30 -6.42 -7.59 21.16
C ALA A 30 -5.76 -8.16 19.89
N PRO A 31 -5.92 -9.45 19.56
CA PRO A 31 -5.53 -9.90 18.24
C PRO A 31 -6.31 -9.03 17.26
N ALA A 32 -5.60 -8.33 16.35
CA ALA A 32 -6.25 -7.70 15.22
C ALA A 32 -7.03 -8.81 14.52
N GLY A 33 -8.34 -8.88 14.75
CA GLY A 33 -9.19 -9.91 14.21
C GLY A 33 -8.94 -9.93 12.72
N GLY A 34 -8.42 -11.05 12.21
CA GLY A 34 -7.92 -11.14 10.85
C GLY A 34 -8.96 -10.59 9.90
N VAL A 35 -8.71 -9.39 9.36
CA VAL A 35 -9.63 -8.75 8.45
C VAL A 35 -9.59 -9.59 7.18
N SER A 36 -10.77 -10.00 6.72
CA SER A 36 -10.95 -10.83 5.54
C SER A 36 -10.15 -10.27 4.37
N SER A 37 -9.11 -10.99 3.94
CA SER A 37 -8.37 -10.68 2.73
C SER A 37 -9.24 -11.00 1.52
N CYS A 38 -9.50 -10.02 0.66
CA CYS A 38 -10.23 -10.21 -0.59
C CYS A 38 -9.25 -10.61 -1.69
N THR A 39 -8.97 -11.90 -1.80
CA THR A 39 -8.24 -12.40 -2.98
C THR A 39 -9.13 -12.35 -4.22
N ALA A 40 -8.49 -12.22 -5.39
CA ALA A 40 -9.21 -12.11 -6.67
C ALA A 40 -10.25 -13.23 -6.89
N ASP A 41 -9.99 -14.43 -6.37
CA ASP A 41 -10.84 -15.62 -6.49
C ASP A 41 -11.98 -15.67 -5.46
N THR A 42 -11.96 -14.83 -4.42
CA THR A 42 -12.95 -14.82 -3.33
C THR A 42 -13.52 -13.43 -3.05
N TYR A 43 -13.58 -12.57 -4.07
CA TYR A 43 -14.15 -11.22 -3.94
C TYR A 43 -15.61 -11.19 -3.47
N SER A 44 -16.37 -12.26 -3.69
CA SER A 44 -17.73 -12.44 -3.15
C SER A 44 -17.77 -12.55 -1.62
N SER A 45 -16.63 -12.84 -0.98
CA SER A 45 -16.46 -12.95 0.47
C SER A 45 -15.99 -11.63 1.10
N CYS A 46 -15.79 -10.57 0.30
CA CYS A 46 -15.46 -9.26 0.84
C CYS A 46 -16.56 -8.72 1.75
N PRO A 47 -16.19 -7.92 2.75
CA PRO A 47 -17.16 -7.07 3.44
C PRO A 47 -18.03 -6.32 2.43
N SER A 48 -19.35 -6.28 2.66
CA SER A 48 -20.31 -5.71 1.71
C SER A 48 -20.10 -4.21 1.45
N TRP A 49 -19.38 -3.53 2.34
CA TRP A 49 -19.02 -2.13 2.22
C TRP A 49 -17.74 -1.91 1.38
N MET A 50 -16.94 -2.95 1.13
CA MET A 50 -15.76 -2.82 0.28
C MET A 50 -16.18 -2.58 -1.17
N PRO A 51 -15.44 -1.73 -1.91
CA PRO A 51 -15.74 -1.46 -3.31
C PRO A 51 -15.61 -2.74 -4.14
N SER A 52 -16.32 -2.78 -5.26
CA SER A 52 -16.24 -3.93 -6.17
C SER A 52 -14.87 -4.01 -6.84
N GLN A 53 -14.47 -5.21 -7.30
CA GLN A 53 -13.23 -5.39 -8.09
C GLN A 53 -13.21 -4.41 -9.28
N ARG A 54 -14.33 -4.24 -9.99
CA ARG A 54 -14.42 -3.31 -11.12
C ARG A 54 -14.15 -1.86 -10.72
N GLU A 55 -14.72 -1.44 -9.60
CA GLU A 55 -14.55 -0.07 -9.08
C GLU A 55 -13.10 0.19 -8.68
N MET A 56 -12.50 -0.70 -7.88
CA MET A 56 -11.10 -0.58 -7.49
C MET A 56 -10.15 -0.56 -8.70
N ARG A 57 -10.35 -1.47 -9.68
CA ARG A 57 -9.57 -1.47 -10.93
C ARG A 57 -9.71 -0.18 -11.72
N THR A 58 -10.91 0.41 -11.73
CA THR A 58 -11.17 1.69 -12.40
C THR A 58 -10.41 2.83 -11.73
N VAL A 59 -10.45 2.91 -10.39
CA VAL A 59 -9.71 3.92 -9.62
C VAL A 59 -8.21 3.76 -9.81
N LEU A 60 -7.69 2.54 -9.72
CA LEU A 60 -6.26 2.26 -9.86
C LEU A 60 -5.75 2.59 -11.26
N ALA A 61 -6.47 2.18 -12.31
CA ALA A 61 -6.08 2.56 -13.67
C ALA A 61 -6.17 4.08 -13.90
N ALA A 62 -7.15 4.77 -13.29
CA ALA A 62 -7.20 6.23 -13.30
C ALA A 62 -5.99 6.87 -12.59
N TYR A 63 -5.62 6.35 -11.42
CA TYR A 63 -4.45 6.78 -10.67
C TYR A 63 -3.16 6.64 -11.48
N PHE A 64 -2.93 5.50 -12.12
CA PHE A 64 -1.71 5.30 -12.92
C PHE A 64 -1.64 6.21 -14.16
N CYS A 65 -2.78 6.52 -14.76
CA CYS A 65 -2.85 7.49 -15.85
C CYS A 65 -2.53 8.92 -15.38
N ASP A 66 -3.11 9.33 -14.26
CA ASP A 66 -2.86 10.63 -13.64
C ASP A 66 -1.40 10.75 -13.13
N ALA A 67 -0.88 9.71 -12.50
CA ALA A 67 0.53 9.61 -12.11
C ALA A 67 1.46 9.70 -13.32
N ALA A 68 1.07 9.13 -14.47
CA ALA A 68 1.83 9.28 -15.70
C ALA A 68 1.78 10.72 -16.26
N ASP A 69 0.63 11.38 -16.18
CA ASP A 69 0.50 12.80 -16.58
C ASP A 69 1.34 13.73 -15.69
N ARG A 70 1.46 13.39 -14.41
CA ARG A 70 2.31 14.09 -13.42
C ARG A 70 3.78 13.67 -13.46
N GLY A 71 4.15 12.70 -14.31
CA GLY A 71 5.52 12.22 -14.48
C GLY A 71 6.05 11.36 -13.34
N LEU A 72 5.19 10.90 -12.43
CA LEU A 72 5.54 9.96 -11.35
C LEU A 72 5.74 8.54 -11.89
N VAL A 73 5.03 8.22 -12.98
CA VAL A 73 5.16 6.97 -13.72
C VAL A 73 5.50 7.29 -15.17
N ARG A 74 6.41 6.52 -15.78
CA ARG A 74 6.81 6.74 -17.17
C ARG A 74 6.68 5.45 -17.99
N PRO A 75 5.54 5.24 -18.67
CA PRO A 75 5.36 4.08 -19.52
C PRO A 75 6.42 4.03 -20.63
N ARG A 76 6.96 2.84 -20.91
CA ARG A 76 7.98 2.61 -21.93
C ARG A 76 7.40 2.50 -23.35
N VAL A 77 6.08 2.39 -23.48
CA VAL A 77 5.39 2.50 -24.78
C VAL A 77 5.38 3.96 -25.25
N ARG A 78 5.61 4.18 -26.56
CA ARG A 78 5.68 5.54 -27.14
C ARG A 78 4.36 6.31 -27.06
N ARG A 79 3.25 5.59 -27.04
CA ARG A 79 1.87 6.11 -26.98
C ARG A 79 1.01 5.06 -26.31
N VAL A 80 0.20 5.45 -25.34
CA VAL A 80 -0.75 4.57 -24.67
C VAL A 80 -2.12 4.70 -25.34
N VAL A 81 -2.69 3.60 -25.81
CA VAL A 81 -4.07 3.58 -26.37
C VAL A 81 -5.06 2.88 -25.45
N ARG A 82 -4.56 2.09 -24.50
CA ARG A 82 -5.36 1.46 -23.46
C ARG A 82 -4.54 1.34 -22.19
N ALA A 83 -5.17 1.59 -21.06
CA ALA A 83 -4.58 1.56 -19.74
C ALA A 83 -5.52 0.76 -18.84
N GLU A 84 -5.08 -0.43 -18.40
CA GLU A 84 -5.93 -1.35 -17.67
C GLU A 84 -5.13 -2.11 -16.62
N THR A 85 -5.79 -2.50 -15.53
CA THR A 85 -5.13 -3.35 -14.53
C THR A 85 -5.39 -4.82 -14.81
N SER A 86 -4.52 -5.68 -14.28
CA SER A 86 -4.82 -7.09 -14.03
C SER A 86 -6.06 -7.25 -13.13
N GLN A 87 -6.44 -8.49 -12.87
CA GLN A 87 -7.19 -8.76 -11.64
C GLN A 87 -6.35 -8.33 -10.43
N ILE A 88 -7.01 -7.77 -9.42
CA ILE A 88 -6.36 -7.23 -8.24
C ILE A 88 -6.76 -8.02 -7.01
N THR A 89 -5.84 -8.14 -6.07
CA THR A 89 -6.09 -8.64 -4.72
C THR A 89 -6.09 -7.46 -3.78
N CYS A 90 -7.12 -7.32 -2.95
CA CYS A 90 -7.20 -6.20 -2.02
C CYS A 90 -7.58 -6.68 -0.62
N ALA A 91 -7.25 -5.92 0.41
CA ALA A 91 -7.64 -6.22 1.77
C ALA A 91 -7.94 -4.92 2.51
N ALA A 92 -9.02 -4.95 3.28
CA ALA A 92 -9.26 -3.89 4.25
C ALA A 92 -8.20 -3.98 5.37
N LEU A 93 -7.67 -2.83 5.77
CA LEU A 93 -6.71 -2.68 6.86
C LEU A 93 -7.38 -2.51 8.23
N GLY A 94 -8.72 -2.55 8.26
CA GLY A 94 -9.53 -2.45 9.48
C GLY A 94 -10.96 -2.96 9.24
N PRO A 95 -11.73 -3.16 10.32
CA PRO A 95 -13.09 -3.69 10.23
C PRO A 95 -14.14 -2.64 9.85
N GLU A 96 -13.81 -1.36 9.93
CA GLU A 96 -14.74 -0.23 9.76
C GLU A 96 -14.89 0.16 8.28
N THR A 97 -16.04 0.70 7.88
CA THR A 97 -16.34 1.05 6.48
C THR A 97 -15.42 2.11 5.86
N ASN A 98 -14.81 2.95 6.67
CA ASN A 98 -13.82 3.95 6.28
C ASN A 98 -12.37 3.46 6.43
N SER A 99 -12.16 2.16 6.70
CA SER A 99 -10.81 1.61 6.79
C SER A 99 -10.08 1.74 5.46
N ASN A 100 -8.76 1.92 5.55
CA ASN A 100 -7.89 1.90 4.39
C ASN A 100 -7.92 0.53 3.71
N ILE A 101 -7.67 0.51 2.41
CA ILE A 101 -7.71 -0.70 1.58
C ILE A 101 -6.37 -0.82 0.88
N ALA A 102 -5.60 -1.86 1.20
CA ALA A 102 -4.37 -2.18 0.47
C ALA A 102 -4.72 -3.06 -0.73
N CYS A 103 -4.22 -2.71 -1.91
CA CYS A 103 -4.41 -3.48 -3.13
C CYS A 103 -3.08 -3.89 -3.73
N GLY A 104 -3.06 -4.97 -4.51
CA GLY A 104 -1.90 -5.44 -5.27
C GLY A 104 -2.31 -6.00 -6.63
N GLY A 105 -1.47 -5.77 -7.64
CA GLY A 105 -1.70 -6.22 -9.01
C GLY A 105 -0.70 -5.63 -10.00
N GLU A 106 -1.05 -5.68 -11.28
CA GLU A 106 -0.27 -5.13 -12.38
C GLU A 106 -1.08 -4.07 -13.12
N MET A 107 -0.40 -2.99 -13.52
CA MET A 107 -0.92 -1.99 -14.44
C MET A 107 -0.33 -2.25 -15.83
N TYR A 108 -1.17 -2.28 -16.86
CA TYR A 108 -0.76 -2.47 -18.24
C TYR A 108 -0.99 -1.19 -19.05
N PHE A 109 0.09 -0.65 -19.61
CA PHE A 109 0.05 0.41 -20.61
C PHE A 109 0.22 -0.21 -21.99
N VAL A 110 -0.84 -0.20 -22.79
CA VAL A 110 -0.88 -0.86 -24.10
C VAL A 110 -0.68 0.17 -25.21
N GLY A 111 0.29 -0.09 -26.09
CA GLY A 111 0.58 0.69 -27.28
C GLY A 111 -0.29 0.35 -28.49
N PRO A 112 -0.32 1.20 -29.53
CA PRO A 112 -1.11 0.96 -30.74
C PRO A 112 -0.67 -0.28 -31.53
N ASP A 113 0.58 -0.71 -31.36
CA ASP A 113 1.16 -1.92 -31.96
C ASP A 113 0.91 -3.18 -31.11
N GLY A 114 0.14 -3.06 -30.03
CA GLY A 114 -0.13 -4.16 -29.09
C GLY A 114 1.01 -4.44 -28.11
N ARG A 115 2.12 -3.67 -28.14
CA ARG A 115 3.15 -3.77 -27.10
C ARG A 115 2.59 -3.34 -25.75
N ILE A 116 3.01 -4.05 -24.71
CA ILE A 116 2.58 -3.80 -23.33
C ILE A 116 3.82 -3.40 -22.53
N ASP A 117 3.67 -2.34 -21.74
CA ASP A 117 4.55 -2.05 -20.62
C ASP A 117 3.76 -2.25 -19.32
N ASP A 118 4.25 -3.11 -18.46
CA ASP A 118 3.62 -3.47 -17.19
C ASP A 118 4.37 -2.90 -15.99
N ILE A 119 3.60 -2.56 -14.93
CA ILE A 119 4.12 -2.11 -13.65
C ILE A 119 3.40 -2.86 -12.54
N THR A 120 4.15 -3.59 -11.72
CA THR A 120 3.62 -4.16 -10.47
C THR A 120 3.37 -3.04 -9.46
N PHE A 121 2.23 -3.10 -8.78
CA PHE A 121 1.85 -2.10 -7.78
C PHE A 121 1.33 -2.71 -6.50
N SER A 122 1.40 -1.94 -5.42
CA SER A 122 0.77 -2.26 -4.14
C SER A 122 0.26 -1.02 -3.36
N PRO A 123 -0.65 -0.19 -3.92
CA PRO A 123 -1.07 1.05 -3.30
C PRO A 123 -2.06 0.84 -2.15
N THR A 124 -2.12 1.82 -1.26
CA THR A 124 -3.17 1.93 -0.24
C THR A 124 -4.19 2.97 -0.69
N MET A 125 -5.47 2.64 -0.54
CA MET A 125 -6.61 3.49 -0.90
C MET A 125 -7.41 3.88 0.34
N HIS A 126 -8.01 5.06 0.32
CA HIS A 126 -8.94 5.53 1.35
C HIS A 126 -10.19 6.14 0.71
N ARG A 127 -11.37 5.81 1.24
CA ARG A 127 -12.63 6.39 0.78
C ARG A 127 -12.82 7.76 1.41
N GLN A 128 -12.92 8.80 0.59
CA GLN A 128 -13.16 10.18 1.01
C GLN A 128 -14.63 10.41 1.39
N ASP A 129 -14.89 11.52 2.08
CA ASP A 129 -16.25 11.93 2.49
C ASP A 129 -17.19 12.13 1.30
N ASP A 130 -16.65 12.55 0.14
CA ASP A 130 -17.41 12.71 -1.11
C ASP A 130 -17.69 11.38 -1.84
N GLY A 131 -17.25 10.26 -1.26
CA GLY A 131 -17.43 8.91 -1.77
C GLY A 131 -16.40 8.47 -2.81
N ARG A 132 -15.49 9.34 -3.25
CA ARG A 132 -14.38 8.96 -4.14
C ARG A 132 -13.28 8.25 -3.36
N TYR A 133 -12.42 7.52 -4.06
CA TYR A 133 -11.26 6.89 -3.46
C TYR A 133 -10.00 7.72 -3.75
N ALA A 134 -9.23 8.01 -2.71
CA ALA A 134 -7.89 8.55 -2.82
C ALA A 134 -6.85 7.42 -2.72
N VAL A 135 -5.67 7.65 -3.26
CA VAL A 135 -4.51 6.77 -3.20
C VAL A 135 -3.41 7.45 -2.39
N TYR A 136 -2.78 6.71 -1.48
CA TYR A 136 -1.66 7.19 -0.68
C TYR A 136 -0.40 7.39 -1.53
N GLU A 137 0.22 8.58 -1.45
CA GLU A 137 1.42 8.94 -2.21
C GLU A 137 2.68 9.13 -1.34
N GLY A 138 2.58 8.86 -0.03
CA GLY A 138 3.67 9.06 0.93
C GLY A 138 3.36 10.17 1.92
N GLU A 139 4.41 10.70 2.53
CA GLU A 139 4.33 11.82 3.47
C GLU A 139 4.91 13.08 2.84
N ASP A 140 4.37 14.24 3.21
CA ASP A 140 4.96 15.54 2.87
C ASP A 140 6.19 15.85 3.75
N GLU A 141 6.82 17.01 3.51
CA GLU A 141 8.00 17.44 4.27
C GLU A 141 7.74 17.63 5.78
N SER A 142 6.47 17.74 6.17
CA SER A 142 6.03 17.88 7.57
C SER A 142 5.63 16.54 8.20
N GLY A 143 5.71 15.43 7.47
CA GLY A 143 5.30 14.10 7.92
C GLY A 143 3.79 13.87 7.86
N ASN A 144 3.03 14.70 7.13
CA ASN A 144 1.60 14.46 6.93
C ASN A 144 1.38 13.52 5.76
N GLU A 145 0.44 12.58 5.92
CA GLU A 145 0.03 11.68 4.84
C GLU A 145 -0.55 12.46 3.66
N VAL A 146 -0.06 12.14 2.46
CA VAL A 146 -0.54 12.69 1.20
C VAL A 146 -1.49 11.69 0.54
N TRP A 147 -2.74 12.12 0.36
CA TRP A 147 -3.79 11.34 -0.27
C TRP A 147 -4.24 12.02 -1.56
N HIS A 148 -4.13 11.32 -2.68
CA HIS A 148 -4.45 11.85 -4.00
C HIS A 148 -5.71 11.21 -4.59
N VAL A 149 -6.72 12.02 -4.89
CA VAL A 149 -7.90 11.54 -5.62
C VAL A 149 -7.62 11.64 -7.13
N PRO A 150 -7.56 10.52 -7.86
CA PRO A 150 -7.14 10.55 -9.25
C PRO A 150 -8.20 11.20 -10.14
N ALA A 151 -7.74 11.96 -11.13
CA ALA A 151 -8.60 12.42 -12.20
C ALA A 151 -9.14 11.22 -13.02
N PRO A 152 -10.36 11.29 -13.59
CA PRO A 152 -10.87 10.25 -14.47
C PRO A 152 -9.90 9.98 -15.63
N GLN A 153 -9.76 8.72 -16.06
CA GLN A 153 -8.87 8.37 -17.19
C GLN A 153 -9.16 9.16 -18.48
N SER A 154 -10.41 9.55 -18.71
CA SER A 154 -10.80 10.36 -19.87
C SER A 154 -10.19 11.76 -19.86
N ALA A 155 -9.71 12.25 -18.72
CA ALA A 155 -8.99 13.51 -18.59
C ALA A 155 -7.47 13.36 -18.78
N SER A 156 -6.96 12.12 -18.88
CA SER A 156 -5.52 11.86 -18.96
C SER A 156 -4.98 12.16 -20.35
N LYS A 157 -3.84 12.86 -20.44
CA LYS A 157 -3.18 13.11 -21.73
C LYS A 157 -2.43 11.87 -22.19
N VAL A 158 -1.80 11.16 -21.25
CA VAL A 158 -1.09 9.90 -21.51
C VAL A 158 -2.05 8.82 -21.99
N CYS A 159 -3.13 8.56 -21.24
CA CYS A 159 -3.98 7.39 -21.47
C CYS A 159 -5.09 7.57 -22.50
N THR A 160 -5.33 8.79 -23.01
CA THR A 160 -6.26 9.02 -24.12
C THR A 160 -5.59 8.93 -25.50
N GLY A 161 -4.35 8.44 -25.55
CA GLY A 161 -3.60 8.29 -26.78
C GLY A 161 -3.25 9.62 -27.42
N GLN A 162 -3.11 10.70 -26.67
CA GLN A 162 -2.42 11.86 -27.20
C GLN A 162 -0.92 11.53 -27.32
N PRO A 163 -0.22 12.00 -28.37
CA PRO A 163 1.23 11.88 -28.43
C PRO A 163 1.87 12.55 -27.21
N LEU A 164 2.67 11.80 -26.45
CA LEU A 164 3.52 12.35 -25.40
C LEU A 164 4.61 13.19 -26.09
N ARG A 165 4.68 14.48 -25.75
CA ARG A 165 5.69 15.40 -26.29
C ARG A 165 7.07 15.14 -25.69
#